data_AF-A0A8T3VDK5-F1
#
_entry.id   AF-A0A8T3VDK5-F1
#
_cell.length_a   1.000
_cell.length_b   1.000
_cell.length_c   1.000
_cell.angle_alpha   90.00
_cell.angle_beta   90.00
_cell.angle_gamma   90.00
#
_symmetry.space_group_name_H-M   'P 1'
#
loop_
_entity.id
_entity.type
_entity.pdbx_description
1 polymer ?
#
loop_
_entity_poly.entity_id
_entity_poly.type
_entity_poly.pdbx_seq_one_letter_code
_entity_poly.pdbx_strand_id
1 'polypeptide(L)'
;MRKIGIVFIAILLIIVVFLVSTIVSPVLVIAEDTEEAGGVDMAAKFSITGFEWVYPGSSFNAQGQTLHNVHADSPDDPYGAVRDIITYTYHYTPHIIVSVNNVAAAAIFGDDIIDVIRSNDAYNGYAGNQNVPGTMSRGDAMDAAMTKNGMNVFQVPIQILLGNIRFIFV
;
A
#
# COMPACT_ATOMS: atom_id res chain seq x y z
N MET A 1 28.03 31.74 1.18
CA MET A 1 27.17 31.43 2.35
C MET A 1 25.68 31.68 2.07
N ARG A 2 25.24 32.86 1.60
CA ARG A 2 23.80 33.14 1.30
C ARG A 2 23.12 32.18 0.32
N LYS A 3 23.80 31.75 -0.76
CA LYS A 3 23.23 30.85 -1.77
C LYS A 3 22.95 29.43 -1.23
N ILE A 4 23.84 28.91 -0.39
CA ILE A 4 23.68 27.59 0.25
C ILE A 4 22.52 27.62 1.25
N GLY A 5 22.38 28.71 2.01
CA GLY A 5 21.24 28.89 2.91
C GLY A 5 19.89 28.96 2.17
N ILE A 6 19.84 29.63 1.01
CA ILE A 6 18.62 29.68 0.18
C ILE A 6 18.27 28.30 -0.38
N VAL A 7 19.27 27.53 -0.84
CA VAL A 7 19.05 26.15 -1.33
C VAL A 7 18.52 25.25 -0.22
N PHE A 8 19.10 25.33 0.99
CA PHE A 8 18.60 24.56 2.15
C PHE A 8 17.18 24.95 2.55
N ILE A 9 16.84 26.24 2.56
CA ILE A 9 15.49 26.72 2.85
C ILE A 9 14.49 26.24 1.78
N ALA A 10 14.88 26.25 0.50
CA ALA A 10 14.05 25.74 -0.58
C ALA A 10 13.79 24.23 -0.44
N ILE A 11 14.81 23.44 -0.13
CA ILE A 11 14.68 22.00 0.14
C ILE A 11 13.76 21.77 1.35
N LEU A 12 13.95 22.53 2.43
CA LEU A 12 13.11 22.42 3.63
C LEU A 12 11.65 22.77 3.33
N LEU A 13 11.41 23.83 2.54
CA LEU A 13 10.06 24.21 2.09
C LEU A 13 9.42 23.15 1.21
N ILE A 14 10.18 22.54 0.29
CA ILE A 14 9.67 21.44 -0.54
C ILE A 14 9.29 20.25 0.35
N ILE A 15 10.14 19.89 1.31
CA ILE A 15 9.85 18.81 2.27
C ILE A 15 8.60 19.12 3.10
N VAL A 16 8.45 20.36 3.58
CA VAL A 16 7.27 20.79 4.36
C VAL A 16 6.01 20.81 3.50
N VAL A 17 6.07 21.33 2.27
CA VAL A 17 4.94 21.32 1.34
C VAL A 17 4.56 19.89 0.97
N PHE A 18 5.55 19.02 0.75
CA PHE A 18 5.32 17.60 0.48
C PHE A 18 4.66 16.92 1.69
N LEU A 19 5.20 17.12 2.90
CA LEU A 19 4.62 16.62 4.16
C LEU A 19 3.20 17.12 4.38
N VAL A 20 2.95 18.43 4.22
CA VAL A 20 1.60 19.01 4.36
C VAL A 20 0.68 18.44 3.30
N SER A 21 1.11 18.35 2.04
CA SER A 21 0.31 17.71 0.98
C SER A 21 -0.01 16.26 1.31
N THR A 22 0.90 15.49 1.93
CA THR A 22 0.63 14.11 2.37
C THR A 22 -0.20 14.01 3.66
N ILE A 23 -0.27 15.08 4.49
CA ILE A 23 -1.07 15.12 5.72
C ILE A 23 -2.55 15.43 5.42
N VAL A 24 -2.82 16.23 4.38
CA VAL A 24 -4.20 16.59 3.97
C VAL A 24 -4.69 15.83 2.74
N SER A 25 -3.79 15.24 1.97
CA SER A 25 -4.16 14.40 0.82
C SER A 25 -4.38 12.96 1.26
N PRO A 26 -5.53 12.35 0.94
CA PRO A 26 -5.73 10.94 1.16
C PRO A 26 -4.67 10.15 0.35
N VAL A 27 -3.91 9.29 1.04
CA VAL A 27 -2.88 8.42 0.47
C VAL A 27 -3.35 6.98 0.55
N LEU A 28 -3.31 6.28 -0.57
CA LEU A 28 -3.54 4.83 -0.62
C LEU A 28 -2.21 4.12 -0.84
N VAL A 29 -1.90 3.13 -0.01
CA VAL A 29 -0.78 2.22 -0.25
C VAL A 29 -1.34 0.94 -0.85
N ILE A 30 -0.76 0.46 -1.94
CA ILE A 30 -1.13 -0.80 -2.59
C ILE A 30 0.09 -1.71 -2.71
N ALA A 31 -0.10 -2.99 -2.40
CA ALA A 31 0.84 -4.05 -2.69
C ALA A 31 0.41 -4.70 -4.00
N GLU A 32 1.25 -4.58 -5.03
CA GLU A 32 0.99 -5.13 -6.35
C GLU A 32 1.66 -6.47 -6.51
N ASP A 33 0.91 -7.43 -7.04
CA ASP A 33 1.51 -8.64 -7.61
C ASP A 33 1.89 -8.35 -9.07
N THR A 34 3.19 -8.31 -9.31
CA THR A 34 3.79 -8.06 -10.63
C THR A 34 4.20 -9.34 -11.35
N GLU A 35 4.05 -10.50 -10.69
CA GLU A 35 4.43 -11.81 -11.23
C GLU A 35 3.23 -12.55 -11.83
N GLU A 36 2.02 -12.42 -11.24
CA GLU A 36 0.78 -12.99 -11.78
C GLU A 36 -0.15 -11.90 -12.37
N ALA A 37 -0.21 -11.81 -13.70
CA ALA A 37 -1.14 -10.98 -14.50
C ALA A 37 -1.28 -9.46 -14.16
N GLY A 38 -0.58 -8.96 -13.14
CA GLY A 38 -0.77 -7.61 -12.60
C GLY A 38 -2.04 -7.54 -11.75
N GLY A 39 -1.90 -7.39 -10.45
CA GLY A 39 -3.05 -7.26 -9.54
C GLY A 39 -2.72 -6.53 -8.25
N VAL A 40 -3.74 -6.16 -7.47
CA VAL A 40 -3.55 -5.60 -6.12
C VAL A 40 -3.90 -6.66 -5.09
N ASP A 41 -2.92 -7.08 -4.31
CA ASP A 41 -3.06 -8.14 -3.30
C ASP A 41 -3.44 -7.60 -1.93
N MET A 42 -2.92 -6.42 -1.60
CA MET A 42 -3.24 -5.72 -0.36
C MET A 42 -3.35 -4.22 -0.64
N ALA A 43 -4.21 -3.56 0.10
CA ALA A 43 -4.28 -2.10 0.07
C ALA A 43 -4.57 -1.56 1.46
N ALA A 44 -4.10 -0.36 1.76
CA ALA A 44 -4.38 0.34 3.00
C ALA A 44 -4.53 1.84 2.74
N LYS A 45 -5.58 2.43 3.32
CA LYS A 45 -5.71 3.88 3.41
C LYS A 45 -4.79 4.37 4.52
N PHE A 46 -4.04 5.42 4.26
CA PHE A 46 -3.28 6.12 5.29
C PHE A 46 -4.08 7.32 5.79
N SER A 47 -4.14 7.46 7.11
CA SER A 47 -4.71 8.63 7.77
C SER A 47 -3.85 9.01 8.98
N ILE A 48 -4.16 10.15 9.61
CA ILE A 48 -3.42 10.61 10.80
C ILE A 48 -3.50 9.61 11.97
N THR A 49 -4.50 8.73 11.97
CA THR A 49 -4.72 7.72 13.01
C THR A 49 -4.07 6.37 12.67
N GLY A 50 -3.40 6.25 11.52
CA GLY A 50 -2.70 5.04 11.09
C GLY A 50 -3.21 4.49 9.77
N PHE A 51 -2.97 3.19 9.56
CA PHE A 51 -3.40 2.45 8.37
C PHE A 51 -4.76 1.80 8.60
N GLU A 52 -5.65 1.97 7.62
CA GLU A 52 -6.94 1.27 7.57
C GLU A 52 -6.96 0.33 6.36
N TRP A 53 -7.08 -0.96 6.62
CA TRP A 53 -6.98 -2.00 5.60
C TRP A 53 -8.15 -1.97 4.63
N VAL A 54 -7.81 -2.20 3.36
CA VAL A 54 -8.73 -2.36 2.24
C VAL A 54 -8.56 -3.77 1.71
N TYR A 55 -9.68 -4.44 1.43
CA TYR A 55 -9.68 -5.79 0.88
C TYR A 55 -9.90 -5.74 -0.63
N PRO A 56 -8.86 -5.98 -1.47
CA PRO A 56 -8.98 -5.71 -2.90
C PRO A 56 -10.07 -6.52 -3.63
N GLY A 57 -10.30 -7.77 -3.20
CA GLY A 57 -11.30 -8.64 -3.83
C GLY A 57 -12.76 -8.24 -3.55
N SER A 58 -13.02 -7.43 -2.51
CA SER A 58 -14.36 -6.90 -2.18
C SER A 58 -14.48 -5.40 -2.44
N SER A 59 -13.45 -4.80 -3.04
CA SER A 59 -13.44 -3.39 -3.43
C SER A 59 -13.74 -3.31 -4.92
N PHE A 60 -14.84 -2.67 -5.31
CA PHE A 60 -15.30 -2.66 -6.69
C PHE A 60 -15.86 -1.30 -7.10
N ASN A 61 -15.88 -1.03 -8.41
CA ASN A 61 -16.60 0.12 -8.97
C ASN A 61 -18.04 -0.23 -9.32
N ALA A 62 -18.79 0.73 -9.86
CA ALA A 62 -20.18 0.52 -10.27
C ALA A 62 -20.36 -0.58 -11.34
N GLN A 63 -19.31 -0.93 -12.07
CA GLN A 63 -19.29 -1.96 -13.11
C GLN A 63 -18.94 -3.36 -12.56
N GLY A 64 -18.60 -3.46 -11.27
CA GLY A 64 -18.19 -4.71 -10.63
C GLY A 64 -16.73 -5.11 -10.90
N GLN A 65 -15.93 -4.23 -11.51
CA GLN A 65 -14.48 -4.43 -11.65
C GLN A 65 -13.83 -4.28 -10.28
N THR A 66 -12.89 -5.15 -9.95
CA THR A 66 -12.32 -5.21 -8.60
C THR A 66 -10.95 -4.57 -8.52
N LEU A 67 -10.59 -4.07 -7.34
CA LEU A 67 -9.24 -3.56 -7.10
C LEU A 67 -8.19 -4.66 -7.34
N HIS A 68 -8.53 -5.91 -7.04
CA HIS A 68 -7.63 -7.04 -7.24
C HIS A 68 -7.19 -7.22 -8.70
N ASN A 69 -8.11 -6.98 -9.65
CA ASN A 69 -7.88 -7.22 -11.08
C ASN A 69 -7.59 -5.93 -11.86
N VAL A 70 -7.27 -4.83 -11.20
CA VAL A 70 -7.30 -3.49 -11.80
C VAL A 70 -6.41 -3.34 -13.05
N HIS A 71 -5.26 -4.01 -13.09
CA HIS A 71 -4.36 -3.95 -14.24
C HIS A 71 -4.89 -4.74 -15.45
N ALA A 72 -5.69 -5.78 -15.22
CA ALA A 72 -6.37 -6.51 -16.29
C ALA A 72 -7.66 -5.80 -16.74
N ASP A 73 -8.42 -5.25 -15.79
CA ASP A 73 -9.69 -4.59 -16.03
C ASP A 73 -9.53 -3.18 -16.63
N SER A 74 -8.38 -2.53 -16.40
CA SER A 74 -8.09 -1.15 -16.85
C SER A 74 -6.61 -0.97 -17.22
N PRO A 75 -6.10 -1.64 -18.27
CA PRO A 75 -4.68 -1.66 -18.61
C PRO A 75 -4.12 -0.30 -19.06
N ASP A 76 -4.97 0.59 -19.60
CA ASP A 76 -4.55 1.91 -20.10
C ASP A 76 -4.37 2.94 -18.97
N ASP A 77 -5.14 2.81 -17.88
CA ASP A 77 -5.06 3.68 -16.71
C ASP A 77 -5.45 2.93 -15.43
N PRO A 78 -4.58 2.00 -14.96
CA PRO A 78 -4.90 1.19 -13.80
C PRO A 78 -4.99 2.03 -12.52
N TYR A 79 -4.18 3.09 -12.40
CA TYR A 79 -4.15 3.91 -11.19
C TYR A 79 -5.32 4.89 -11.08
N GLY A 80 -5.82 5.41 -12.21
CA GLY A 80 -7.11 6.10 -12.26
C GLY A 80 -8.25 5.16 -11.82
N ALA A 81 -8.27 3.93 -12.32
CA ALA A 81 -9.26 2.93 -11.90
C ALA A 81 -9.15 2.56 -10.40
N VAL A 82 -7.93 2.45 -9.84
CA VAL A 82 -7.73 2.27 -8.39
C VAL A 82 -8.40 3.40 -7.61
N ARG A 83 -8.15 4.66 -8.00
CA ARG A 83 -8.76 5.83 -7.35
C ARG A 83 -10.28 5.74 -7.39
N ASP A 84 -10.87 5.45 -8.56
CA ASP A 84 -12.31 5.38 -8.74
C ASP A 84 -12.95 4.26 -7.91
N ILE A 85 -12.33 3.08 -7.85
CA ILE A 85 -12.80 1.95 -7.05
C ILE A 85 -12.80 2.30 -5.56
N ILE A 86 -11.73 2.92 -5.04
CA ILE A 86 -11.62 3.29 -3.64
C ILE A 86 -12.60 4.43 -3.29
N THR A 87 -12.75 5.41 -4.18
CA THR A 87 -13.76 6.47 -4.03
C THR A 87 -15.16 5.89 -3.99
N TYR A 88 -15.47 4.92 -4.84
CA TYR A 88 -16.79 4.29 -4.88
C TYR A 88 -17.06 3.42 -3.66
N THR A 89 -16.14 2.50 -3.32
CA THR A 89 -16.34 1.50 -2.25
C THR A 89 -16.26 2.13 -0.86
N TYR A 90 -15.29 3.03 -0.64
CA TYR A 90 -14.95 3.53 0.70
C TYR A 90 -15.21 5.02 0.89
N HIS A 91 -15.72 5.72 -0.12
CA HIS A 91 -15.90 7.18 -0.09
C HIS A 91 -14.62 7.93 0.30
N TYR A 92 -13.49 7.37 -0.13
CA TYR A 92 -12.15 7.89 0.12
C TYR A 92 -11.49 8.15 -1.23
N THR A 93 -11.08 9.38 -1.51
CA THR A 93 -10.49 9.73 -2.81
C THR A 93 -8.99 9.95 -2.66
N PRO A 94 -8.15 8.95 -2.95
CA PRO A 94 -6.71 9.15 -2.91
C PRO A 94 -6.28 10.14 -3.98
N HIS A 95 -5.34 11.04 -3.65
CA HIS A 95 -4.60 11.80 -4.67
C HIS A 95 -3.16 11.32 -4.82
N ILE A 96 -2.71 10.43 -3.92
CA ILE A 96 -1.43 9.76 -4.01
C ILE A 96 -1.67 8.27 -3.80
N ILE A 97 -1.18 7.47 -4.74
CA ILE A 97 -1.11 6.02 -4.62
C ILE A 97 0.37 5.66 -4.48
N VAL A 98 0.71 4.95 -3.41
CA VAL A 98 2.02 4.36 -3.18
C VAL A 98 1.94 2.90 -3.57
N SER A 99 2.53 2.54 -4.70
CA SER A 99 2.62 1.15 -5.18
C SER A 99 3.88 0.50 -4.65
N VAL A 100 3.78 -0.74 -4.18
CA VAL A 100 4.87 -1.58 -3.68
C VAL A 100 4.77 -2.93 -4.38
N ASN A 101 5.77 -3.30 -5.18
CA ASN A 101 5.77 -4.60 -5.87
C ASN A 101 6.38 -5.73 -5.01
N ASN A 102 6.33 -6.96 -5.53
CA ASN A 102 6.86 -8.18 -4.91
C ASN A 102 8.34 -8.01 -4.52
N VAL A 103 9.16 -7.40 -5.39
CA VAL A 103 10.60 -7.19 -5.16
C VAL A 103 10.84 -6.27 -3.95
N ALA A 104 10.09 -5.18 -3.84
CA ALA A 104 10.18 -4.29 -2.69
C ALA A 104 9.70 -4.97 -1.41
N ALA A 105 8.58 -5.70 -1.48
CA ALA A 105 8.03 -6.43 -0.34
C ALA A 105 9.02 -7.46 0.19
N ALA A 106 9.60 -8.28 -0.70
CA ALA A 106 10.63 -9.26 -0.38
C ALA A 106 11.87 -8.62 0.25
N ALA A 107 12.37 -7.52 -0.31
CA ALA A 107 13.55 -6.84 0.22
C ALA A 107 13.32 -6.26 1.63
N ILE A 108 12.12 -5.75 1.92
CA ILE A 108 11.82 -5.09 3.20
C ILE A 108 11.40 -6.11 4.26
N PHE A 109 10.64 -7.14 3.89
CA PHE A 109 9.93 -8.02 4.82
C PHE A 109 10.29 -9.52 4.69
N GLY A 110 11.03 -9.91 3.65
CA GLY A 110 11.31 -11.30 3.28
C GLY A 110 10.32 -11.88 2.27
N ASP A 111 10.74 -12.92 1.55
CA ASP A 111 10.05 -13.48 0.37
C ASP A 111 8.63 -14.01 0.67
N ASP A 112 8.37 -14.47 1.89
CA ASP A 112 7.11 -15.12 2.26
C ASP A 112 6.16 -14.23 3.09
N ILE A 113 6.39 -12.91 3.18
CA ILE A 113 5.61 -12.07 4.11
C ILE A 113 4.11 -12.09 3.78
N ILE A 114 3.73 -12.10 2.50
CA ILE A 114 2.32 -12.08 2.08
C ILE A 114 1.63 -13.39 2.49
N ASP A 115 2.30 -14.52 2.30
CA ASP A 115 1.78 -15.83 2.70
C ASP A 115 1.71 -15.97 4.23
N VAL A 116 2.69 -15.42 4.95
CA VAL A 116 2.64 -15.37 6.42
C VAL A 116 1.47 -14.50 6.90
N ILE A 117 1.23 -13.33 6.29
CA ILE A 117 0.08 -12.47 6.62
C ILE A 117 -1.22 -13.20 6.33
N ARG A 118 -1.37 -13.81 5.14
CA ARG A 118 -2.56 -14.60 4.77
C ARG A 118 -2.77 -15.79 5.71
N SER A 119 -1.71 -16.41 6.21
CA SER A 119 -1.79 -17.53 7.16
C SER A 119 -2.25 -17.10 8.56
N ASN A 120 -2.03 -15.83 8.91
CA ASN A 120 -2.40 -15.23 10.20
C ASN A 120 -3.76 -14.50 10.13
N ASP A 121 -4.18 -14.08 8.94
CA ASP A 121 -5.41 -13.34 8.72
C ASP A 121 -6.64 -14.27 8.69
N ALA A 122 -7.53 -14.09 9.66
CA ALA A 122 -8.82 -14.79 9.72
C ALA A 122 -9.94 -14.02 8.98
N TYR A 123 -9.65 -12.84 8.43
CA TYR A 123 -10.61 -12.05 7.69
C TYR A 123 -10.81 -12.65 6.28
N ASN A 124 -12.09 -12.83 5.88
CA ASN A 124 -12.62 -13.72 4.83
C ASN A 124 -13.00 -15.17 5.21
N GLY A 125 -13.31 -15.43 6.48
CA GLY A 125 -14.17 -16.56 6.85
C GLY A 125 -13.47 -17.90 6.99
N TYR A 126 -12.14 -17.94 7.06
CA TYR A 126 -11.43 -19.14 7.49
C TYR A 126 -11.34 -19.18 9.01
N ALA A 127 -11.82 -20.27 9.60
CA ALA A 127 -11.63 -20.53 11.02
C ALA A 127 -10.12 -20.59 11.29
N GLY A 128 -9.66 -19.85 12.31
CA GLY A 128 -8.26 -19.77 12.70
C GLY A 128 -7.54 -21.13 12.63
N ASN A 129 -6.36 -21.15 12.03
CA ASN A 129 -5.61 -22.39 11.87
C ASN A 129 -4.87 -22.76 13.18
N GLN A 130 -4.19 -23.91 13.19
CA GLN A 130 -3.49 -24.47 14.35
C GLN A 130 -2.43 -23.53 14.97
N ASN A 131 -2.04 -22.47 14.26
CA ASN A 131 -1.06 -21.46 14.65
C ASN A 131 -1.70 -20.13 15.11
N VAL A 132 -2.99 -19.88 14.85
CA VAL A 132 -3.71 -18.64 15.25
C VAL A 132 -5.18 -18.94 15.59
N PRO A 133 -5.57 -19.02 16.87
CA PRO A 133 -6.96 -19.15 17.29
C PRO A 133 -7.66 -17.78 17.28
N GLY A 134 -8.71 -17.59 16.46
CA GLY A 134 -9.65 -16.45 16.60
C GLY A 134 -9.81 -15.55 15.37
N THR A 135 -10.57 -14.47 15.54
CA THR A 135 -10.95 -13.44 14.55
C THR A 135 -9.84 -12.39 14.35
N MET A 136 -8.61 -12.82 14.08
CA MET A 136 -7.49 -11.89 13.89
C MET A 136 -7.75 -11.02 12.66
N SER A 137 -7.69 -9.70 12.81
CA SER A 137 -7.83 -8.77 11.68
C SER A 137 -6.58 -8.82 10.81
N ARG A 138 -6.71 -8.46 9.53
CA ARG A 138 -5.54 -8.39 8.61
C ARG A 138 -4.45 -7.45 9.11
N GLY A 139 -4.80 -6.40 9.86
CA GLY A 139 -3.83 -5.51 10.50
C GLY A 139 -3.04 -6.18 11.62
N ASP A 140 -3.73 -6.89 12.50
CA ASP A 140 -3.08 -7.65 13.58
C ASP A 140 -2.21 -8.79 13.02
N ALA A 141 -2.66 -9.42 11.93
CA ALA A 141 -1.92 -10.45 11.20
C ALA A 141 -0.63 -9.91 10.58
N MET A 142 -0.66 -8.68 10.06
CA MET A 142 0.52 -7.98 9.56
C MET A 142 1.48 -7.60 10.67
N ASP A 143 0.99 -7.01 11.77
CA ASP A 143 1.84 -6.68 12.92
C ASP A 143 2.52 -7.93 13.49
N ALA A 144 1.80 -9.06 13.55
CA ALA A 144 2.36 -10.35 13.96
C ALA A 144 3.42 -10.87 12.97
N ALA A 145 3.17 -10.78 11.66
CA ALA A 145 4.13 -11.20 10.63
C ALA A 145 5.41 -10.35 10.65
N MET A 146 5.26 -9.03 10.77
CA MET A 146 6.36 -8.07 10.83
C MET A 146 7.20 -8.24 12.11
N THR A 147 6.55 -8.49 13.24
CA THR A 147 7.25 -8.75 14.52
C THR A 147 8.06 -10.04 14.47
N LYS A 148 7.57 -11.06 13.76
CA LYS A 148 8.24 -12.36 13.65
C LYS A 148 9.42 -12.36 12.69
N ASN A 149 9.28 -11.72 11.52
CA ASN A 149 10.30 -11.76 10.46
C ASN A 149 11.32 -10.61 10.56
N GLY A 150 11.00 -9.55 11.30
CA GLY A 150 11.79 -8.33 11.30
C GLY A 150 11.65 -7.54 10.00
N MET A 151 11.90 -6.23 10.06
CA MET A 151 11.81 -5.35 8.90
C MET A 151 13.18 -4.74 8.58
N ASN A 152 13.60 -4.85 7.33
CA ASN A 152 14.77 -4.13 6.84
C ASN A 152 14.37 -2.74 6.34
N VAL A 153 14.18 -1.81 7.27
CA VAL A 153 13.76 -0.42 6.98
C VAL A 153 14.73 0.34 6.07
N PHE A 154 16.00 -0.06 5.98
CA PHE A 154 16.97 0.55 5.07
C PHE A 154 16.69 0.21 3.60
N GLN A 155 15.94 -0.86 3.32
CA GLN A 155 15.55 -1.20 1.96
C GLN A 155 14.49 -0.25 1.41
N VAL A 156 13.64 0.37 2.25
CA VAL A 156 12.60 1.30 1.80
C VAL A 156 13.14 2.40 0.85
N PRO A 157 14.15 3.23 1.24
CA PRO A 157 14.68 4.25 0.34
C PRO A 157 15.38 3.65 -0.89
N ILE A 158 16.00 2.47 -0.77
CA ILE A 158 16.66 1.80 -1.91
C ILE A 158 15.62 1.35 -2.93
N GLN A 159 14.53 0.73 -2.49
CA GLN A 159 13.46 0.24 -3.35
C GLN A 159 12.68 1.37 -4.02
N ILE A 160 12.56 2.55 -3.37
CA ILE A 160 12.07 3.77 -4.01
C ILE A 160 13.00 4.19 -5.18
N LEU A 161 14.32 4.22 -4.95
CA LEU A 161 15.29 4.62 -5.97
C LEU A 161 15.36 3.63 -7.15
N LEU A 162 15.11 2.34 -6.89
CA LEU A 162 15.05 1.29 -7.91
C LEU A 162 13.71 1.27 -8.66
N GLY A 163 12.72 2.06 -8.26
CA GLY A 163 11.40 2.12 -8.89
C GLY A 163 10.44 0.99 -8.50
N ASN A 164 10.81 0.18 -7.51
CA ASN A 164 9.98 -0.90 -6.97
C ASN A 164 8.92 -0.41 -5.97
N ILE A 165 9.16 0.77 -5.37
CA ILE A 165 8.15 1.57 -4.69
C ILE A 165 7.90 2.83 -5.52
N ARG A 166 6.65 3.07 -5.90
CA ARG A 166 6.26 4.16 -6.80
C ARG A 166 5.25 5.09 -6.14
N PHE A 167 5.47 6.39 -6.30
CA PHE A 167 4.52 7.42 -5.89
C PHE A 167 3.80 7.92 -7.14
N ILE A 168 2.51 7.68 -7.20
CA ILE A 168 1.66 7.98 -8.36
C ILE A 168 0.64 9.04 -7.93
N PHE A 169 0.62 10.15 -8.65
CA PHE A 169 -0.32 11.25 -8.40
C PHE A 169 -1.54 11.08 -9.31
N VAL A 170 -2.73 11.09 -8.72
CA VAL A 170 -4.02 10.80 -9.38
C VAL A 170 -5.09 11.84 -9.04
#